data_AF-J3LDT7-F1
#
_entry.id   AF-J3LDT7-F1
#
_cell.length_a   1.000
_cell.length_b   1.000
_cell.length_c   1.000
_cell.angle_alpha   90.00
_cell.angle_beta   90.00
_cell.angle_gamma   90.00
#
_symmetry.space_group_name_H-M   'P 1'
#
loop_
_entity.id
_entity.type
_entity.pdbx_description
1 polymer ?
#
loop_
_entity_poly.entity_id
_entity_poly.type
_entity_poly.pdbx_seq_one_letter_code
_entity_poly.pdbx_strand_id
1 'polypeptide(L)'
;MSVRYLGVNQHGHDVGVVQANRPAPTRRAVYYFEMGVKNAGQKGQTSIGFTTENFKMRRQPGWESNSLGYHGDDGLLYRGGKSESFGPKFTSGDTVGAGINYFSQELFFTKNGSLVGSVQKEIKGPLYPTIAVHSQDEEATVNFGKEPFCFDIEGYIFKEKMKQQSVSDKLFLQTDISHWIVRSYLLHYGYQDTLNSFDMASETDPPSNHQNGYGEPPEMYGLSHRKLLRQLIMNGDIDSAFKRLGEWYPQVIKDETSVICFLLHSQRFIEFIRAGQLEDAVKYARSNLANFLTHKAFDGLLKESVTLLAYEKPAESCIGYLLDSPQREFVADAVNAAVLSTNPSMKDPESCLYSCLEKLLRQLTVCSFERRAFNGDQGDAFLLHKEVQTCDRSRCS
;
A
#
# COMPACT_ATOMS: atom_id res chain seq x y z
N MET A 1 -18.27 25.24 10.97
CA MET A 1 -19.54 25.54 10.26
C MET A 1 -20.68 25.43 11.26
N SER A 2 -21.71 26.28 11.18
CA SER A 2 -22.92 26.22 12.05
C SER A 2 -24.16 25.95 11.20
N VAL A 3 -25.11 25.21 11.74
CA VAL A 3 -26.43 24.91 11.16
C VAL A 3 -27.47 25.36 12.18
N ARG A 4 -28.43 26.18 11.75
CA ARG A 4 -29.52 26.68 12.61
C ARG A 4 -30.85 26.41 11.93
N TYR A 5 -31.83 25.92 12.70
CA TYR A 5 -33.19 25.78 12.25
C TYR A 5 -33.91 27.13 12.25
N LEU A 6 -34.41 27.55 11.09
CA LEU A 6 -35.10 28.84 10.91
C LEU A 6 -36.62 28.69 10.75
N GLY A 7 -37.12 27.45 10.69
CA GLY A 7 -38.53 27.15 10.46
C GLY A 7 -39.35 27.16 11.74
N VAL A 8 -40.66 26.98 11.56
CA VAL A 8 -41.60 26.58 12.62
C VAL A 8 -41.96 25.13 12.31
N ASN A 9 -41.70 24.21 13.25
CA ASN A 9 -41.86 22.76 13.06
C ASN A 9 -43.35 22.33 13.03
N GLN A 10 -44.09 22.77 12.03
CA GLN A 10 -45.54 22.59 11.90
C GLN A 10 -45.90 21.17 11.44
N HIS A 11 -45.01 20.51 10.70
CA HIS A 11 -45.18 19.16 10.18
C HIS A 11 -43.94 18.29 10.40
N GLY A 12 -44.13 16.96 10.51
CA GLY A 12 -43.02 16.00 10.71
C GLY A 12 -42.03 15.86 9.56
N HIS A 13 -42.21 16.61 8.46
CA HIS A 13 -41.32 16.68 7.31
C HIS A 13 -40.52 18.00 7.25
N ASP A 14 -40.71 18.90 8.21
CA ASP A 14 -40.01 20.17 8.28
C ASP A 14 -38.62 20.01 8.90
N VAL A 15 -37.87 18.98 8.48
CA VAL A 15 -36.53 18.68 8.98
C VAL A 15 -35.50 19.48 8.18
N GLY A 16 -34.65 20.24 8.86
CA GLY A 16 -33.45 20.86 8.29
C GLY A 16 -32.29 19.87 8.29
N VAL A 17 -31.85 19.42 7.12
CA VAL A 17 -30.77 18.43 6.98
C VAL A 17 -29.57 19.07 6.30
N VAL A 18 -28.37 18.80 6.81
CA VAL A 18 -27.12 19.15 6.14
C VAL A 18 -26.26 17.91 6.01
N GLN A 19 -25.87 17.61 4.78
CA GLN A 19 -24.99 16.51 4.40
C GLN A 19 -23.66 17.09 3.92
N ALA A 20 -22.55 16.42 4.23
CA ALA A 20 -21.25 16.78 3.68
C ALA A 20 -21.24 16.69 2.15
N ASN A 21 -20.43 17.52 1.49
CA ASN A 21 -20.32 17.53 0.03
C ASN A 21 -19.44 16.40 -0.55
N ARG A 22 -18.85 15.56 0.32
CA ARG A 22 -18.01 14.41 -0.04
C ARG A 22 -18.32 13.25 0.91
N PRO A 23 -18.22 12.01 0.44
CA PRO A 23 -18.38 10.85 1.31
C PRO A 23 -17.18 10.72 2.26
N ALA A 24 -17.38 10.00 3.35
CA ALA A 24 -16.32 9.59 4.25
C ALA A 24 -15.23 8.84 3.48
N PRO A 25 -13.95 9.26 3.56
CA PRO A 25 -12.83 8.60 2.89
C PRO A 25 -12.66 7.16 3.37
N THR A 26 -12.51 6.24 2.43
CA THR A 26 -12.50 4.78 2.69
C THR A 26 -11.10 4.17 2.81
N ARG A 27 -10.05 4.84 2.32
CA ARG A 27 -8.64 4.38 2.40
C ARG A 27 -8.00 4.79 3.73
N ARG A 28 -8.56 4.31 4.85
CA ARG A 28 -8.08 4.53 6.22
C ARG A 28 -8.70 3.53 7.19
N ALA A 29 -8.13 3.41 8.39
CA ALA A 29 -8.64 2.60 9.48
C ALA A 29 -10.00 3.08 9.99
N VAL A 30 -10.10 4.38 10.29
CA VAL A 30 -11.28 4.98 10.93
C VAL A 30 -11.57 6.34 10.30
N TYR A 31 -12.84 6.64 10.08
CA TYR A 31 -13.33 7.99 9.80
C TYR A 31 -14.17 8.49 10.99
N TYR A 32 -14.09 9.77 11.33
CA TYR A 32 -14.79 10.34 12.48
C TYR A 32 -15.05 11.83 12.29
N PHE A 33 -16.19 12.31 12.80
CA PHE A 33 -16.53 13.73 12.87
C PHE A 33 -17.41 14.02 14.09
N GLU A 34 -17.43 15.27 14.53
CA GLU A 34 -18.20 15.71 15.70
C GLU A 34 -19.22 16.79 15.35
N MET A 35 -20.34 16.75 16.06
CA MET A 35 -21.37 17.77 16.12
C MET A 35 -21.40 18.38 17.53
N GLY A 36 -21.25 19.68 17.65
CA GLY A 36 -21.46 20.41 18.90
C GLY A 36 -22.87 21.01 18.93
N VAL A 37 -23.71 20.62 19.90
CA VAL A 37 -25.07 21.16 20.04
C VAL A 37 -24.99 22.49 20.78
N LYS A 38 -25.09 23.60 20.05
CA LYS A 38 -25.04 24.95 20.65
C LYS A 38 -26.34 25.28 21.37
N ASN A 39 -27.46 24.95 20.75
CA ASN A 39 -28.79 25.14 21.30
C ASN A 39 -29.66 23.96 20.86
N ALA A 40 -30.22 23.23 21.82
CA ALA A 40 -31.17 22.15 21.56
C ALA A 40 -32.57 22.66 21.20
N GLY A 41 -32.80 23.98 21.23
CA GLY A 41 -34.09 24.56 20.92
C GLY A 41 -35.18 24.06 21.87
N GLN A 42 -36.42 23.98 21.38
CA GLN A 42 -37.56 23.61 22.23
C GLN A 42 -37.68 22.11 22.48
N LYS A 43 -37.27 21.27 21.52
CA LYS A 43 -37.49 19.81 21.59
C LYS A 43 -36.22 18.97 21.54
N GLY A 44 -35.06 19.53 21.20
CA GLY A 44 -33.79 18.79 21.16
C GLY A 44 -33.73 17.71 20.08
N GLN A 45 -34.50 17.86 19.00
CA GLN A 45 -34.63 16.90 17.90
C GLN A 45 -33.49 17.02 16.89
N THR A 46 -32.28 17.20 17.42
CA THR A 46 -31.03 17.20 16.65
C THR A 46 -30.52 15.78 16.50
N SER A 47 -29.94 15.45 15.34
CA SER A 47 -29.37 14.12 15.10
C SER A 47 -28.09 14.16 14.28
N ILE A 48 -27.27 13.12 14.45
CA ILE A 48 -26.01 12.91 13.75
C ILE A 48 -25.96 11.49 13.19
N GLY A 49 -25.37 11.32 12.01
CA GLY A 49 -25.10 9.99 11.48
C GLY A 49 -24.58 9.99 10.05
N PHE A 50 -24.94 8.95 9.31
CA PHE A 50 -24.47 8.71 7.96
C PHE A 50 -25.63 8.39 7.02
N THR A 51 -25.59 9.00 5.84
CA THR A 51 -26.59 8.81 4.78
C THR A 51 -25.92 8.57 3.43
N THR A 52 -26.68 8.30 2.37
CA THR A 52 -26.17 8.16 1.00
C THR A 52 -26.33 9.44 0.18
N GLU A 53 -25.68 9.50 -0.98
CA GLU A 53 -25.73 10.66 -1.90
C GLU A 53 -27.15 11.12 -2.24
N ASN A 54 -28.07 10.18 -2.47
CA ASN A 54 -29.47 10.48 -2.84
C ASN A 54 -30.43 10.54 -1.65
N PHE A 55 -29.91 10.81 -0.45
CA PHE A 55 -30.73 10.88 0.76
C PHE A 55 -31.77 12.01 0.67
N LYS A 56 -32.98 11.75 1.16
CA LYS A 56 -34.06 12.75 1.14
C LYS A 56 -33.80 13.83 2.19
N MET A 57 -33.45 15.04 1.74
CA MET A 57 -33.08 16.19 2.59
C MET A 57 -34.24 16.82 3.40
N ARG A 58 -35.29 16.06 3.71
CA ARG A 58 -36.45 16.42 4.55
C ARG A 58 -36.73 15.36 5.61
N ARG A 59 -35.72 14.54 5.92
CA ARG A 59 -35.79 13.37 6.81
C ARG A 59 -34.56 13.33 7.68
N GLN A 60 -34.68 12.91 8.93
CA GLN A 60 -33.51 12.76 9.79
C GLN A 60 -32.67 11.54 9.38
N PRO A 61 -31.33 11.57 9.58
CA PRO A 61 -30.48 10.39 9.44
C PRO A 61 -31.08 9.19 10.19
N GLY A 62 -31.16 8.04 9.53
CA GLY A 62 -31.76 6.83 10.08
C GLY A 62 -33.22 6.59 9.73
N TRP A 63 -33.94 7.60 9.24
CA TRP A 63 -35.38 7.48 8.91
C TRP A 63 -35.67 6.96 7.50
N GLU A 64 -34.69 6.96 6.60
CA GLU A 64 -34.81 6.40 5.26
C GLU A 64 -33.96 5.13 5.14
N SER A 65 -34.29 4.26 4.18
CA SER A 65 -33.49 3.09 3.89
C SER A 65 -32.03 3.46 3.62
N ASN A 66 -31.11 2.56 4.01
CA ASN A 66 -29.68 2.76 3.83
C ASN A 66 -29.15 4.06 4.49
N SER A 67 -29.69 4.40 5.66
CA SER A 67 -29.22 5.49 6.52
C SER A 67 -29.22 5.07 7.99
N LEU A 68 -28.37 5.71 8.79
CA LEU A 68 -28.26 5.50 10.23
C LEU A 68 -28.08 6.84 10.94
N GLY A 69 -28.74 7.04 12.08
CA GLY A 69 -28.60 8.25 12.87
C GLY A 69 -28.90 8.05 14.34
N TYR A 70 -28.19 8.79 15.18
CA TYR A 70 -28.38 8.86 16.63
C TYR A 70 -29.06 10.18 16.99
N HIS A 71 -30.18 10.09 17.72
CA HIS A 71 -31.14 11.20 17.91
C HIS A 71 -31.08 11.73 19.35
N GLY A 72 -31.13 13.05 19.50
CA GLY A 72 -30.87 13.74 20.75
C GLY A 72 -32.05 13.76 21.72
N ASP A 73 -33.27 13.77 21.20
CA ASP A 73 -34.51 13.89 21.98
C ASP A 73 -34.89 12.62 22.72
N ASP A 74 -34.49 11.45 22.21
CA ASP A 74 -34.83 10.15 22.76
C ASP A 74 -33.61 9.26 23.09
N GLY A 75 -32.43 9.54 22.53
CA GLY A 75 -31.24 8.72 22.69
C GLY A 75 -31.28 7.42 21.87
N LEU A 76 -32.22 7.30 20.93
CA LEU A 76 -32.39 6.12 20.10
C LEU A 76 -31.47 6.17 18.87
N LEU A 77 -31.14 4.97 18.40
CA LEU A 77 -30.50 4.78 17.11
C LEU A 77 -31.56 4.42 16.08
N TYR A 78 -31.61 5.18 14.99
CA TYR A 78 -32.51 4.96 13.87
C TYR A 78 -31.75 4.34 12.70
N ARG A 79 -32.28 3.25 12.14
CA ARG A 79 -31.75 2.54 10.97
C ARG A 79 -32.88 2.20 10.01
N GLY A 80 -32.89 2.80 8.83
CA GLY A 80 -33.88 2.43 7.80
C GLY A 80 -35.34 2.62 8.21
N GLY A 81 -35.64 3.54 9.13
CA GLY A 81 -36.97 3.77 9.70
C GLY A 81 -37.31 2.93 10.94
N LYS A 82 -36.42 2.01 11.37
CA LYS A 82 -36.54 1.29 12.65
C LYS A 82 -35.73 2.01 13.73
N SER A 83 -36.21 2.00 14.97
CA SER A 83 -35.51 2.56 16.13
C SER A 83 -35.15 1.48 17.14
N GLU A 84 -34.00 1.62 17.79
CA GLU A 84 -33.57 0.77 18.90
C GLU A 84 -32.95 1.59 20.04
N SER A 85 -33.05 1.07 21.26
CA SER A 85 -32.38 1.66 22.43
C SER A 85 -30.87 1.61 22.22
N PHE A 86 -30.19 2.74 22.39
CA PHE A 86 -28.77 2.84 22.06
C PHE A 86 -27.96 3.62 23.09
N GLY A 87 -28.30 4.89 23.32
CA GLY A 87 -27.48 5.77 24.15
C GLY A 87 -28.29 6.76 24.99
N PRO A 88 -27.60 7.60 25.76
CA PRO A 88 -28.26 8.69 26.47
C PRO A 88 -28.84 9.73 25.51
N LYS A 89 -29.76 10.56 25.96
CA LYS A 89 -30.15 11.78 25.23
C LYS A 89 -28.98 12.76 25.17
N PHE A 90 -29.03 13.74 24.25
CA PHE A 90 -28.05 14.83 24.20
C PHE A 90 -28.72 16.18 23.91
N THR A 91 -28.12 17.25 24.43
CA THR A 91 -28.74 18.59 24.47
C THR A 91 -27.69 19.71 24.37
N SER A 92 -28.09 20.97 24.57
CA SER A 92 -27.23 22.14 24.55
C SER A 92 -25.96 21.94 25.39
N GLY A 93 -24.80 22.22 24.79
CA GLY A 93 -23.48 22.06 25.39
C GLY A 93 -22.83 20.70 25.16
N ASP A 94 -23.59 19.68 24.71
CA ASP A 94 -23.01 18.37 24.40
C ASP A 94 -22.26 18.38 23.06
N THR A 95 -21.18 17.61 23.01
CA THR A 95 -20.47 17.24 21.78
C THR A 95 -20.73 15.77 21.47
N VAL A 96 -21.30 15.50 20.30
CA VAL A 96 -21.68 14.14 19.86
C VAL A 96 -20.91 13.80 18.60
N GLY A 97 -20.27 12.64 18.56
CA GLY A 97 -19.50 12.20 17.40
C GLY A 97 -20.09 10.97 16.73
N ALA A 98 -19.77 10.82 15.46
CA ALA A 98 -20.11 9.63 14.68
C ALA A 98 -18.90 9.21 13.85
N GLY A 99 -18.61 7.91 13.84
CA GLY A 99 -17.47 7.35 13.15
C GLY A 99 -17.76 6.02 12.45
N ILE A 100 -16.86 5.67 11.54
CA ILE A 100 -16.83 4.40 10.83
C ILE A 100 -15.50 3.74 11.16
N ASN A 101 -15.54 2.59 11.81
CA ASN A 101 -14.40 1.70 11.96
C ASN A 101 -14.38 0.71 10.79
N TYR A 102 -13.44 0.89 9.86
CA TYR A 102 -13.32 0.05 8.68
C TYR A 102 -12.62 -1.29 8.96
N PHE A 103 -11.97 -1.47 10.12
CA PHE A 103 -11.44 -2.77 10.51
C PHE A 103 -12.55 -3.73 10.93
N SER A 104 -13.43 -3.30 11.85
CA SER A 104 -14.55 -4.10 12.32
C SER A 104 -15.80 -3.99 11.45
N GLN A 105 -15.79 -3.09 10.46
CA GLN A 105 -16.97 -2.72 9.66
C GLN A 105 -18.14 -2.29 10.55
N GLU A 106 -17.86 -1.39 11.49
CA GLU A 106 -18.86 -0.87 12.43
C GLU A 106 -19.00 0.65 12.34
N LEU A 107 -20.21 1.13 12.61
CA LEU A 107 -20.51 2.53 12.85
C LEU A 107 -20.55 2.74 14.36
N PHE A 108 -19.91 3.79 14.87
CA PHE A 108 -19.89 4.08 16.31
C PHE A 108 -20.23 5.53 16.59
N PHE A 109 -20.70 5.78 17.81
CA PHE A 109 -21.05 7.12 18.26
C PHE A 109 -20.40 7.43 19.61
N THR A 110 -20.19 8.72 19.86
CA THR A 110 -19.57 9.21 21.09
C THR A 110 -20.37 10.38 21.64
N LYS A 111 -20.26 10.62 22.94
CA LYS A 111 -20.81 11.78 23.62
C LYS A 111 -19.78 12.30 24.62
N ASN A 112 -19.46 13.59 24.53
CA ASN A 112 -18.54 14.31 25.44
C ASN A 112 -17.23 13.54 25.67
N GLY A 113 -16.60 13.10 24.58
CA GLY A 113 -15.33 12.38 24.61
C GLY A 113 -15.41 10.92 25.05
N SER A 114 -16.60 10.37 25.28
CA SER A 114 -16.81 8.97 25.67
C SER A 114 -17.52 8.18 24.58
N LEU A 115 -17.10 6.93 24.37
CA LEU A 115 -17.77 6.02 23.44
C LEU A 115 -19.17 5.66 23.98
N VAL A 116 -20.20 5.84 23.15
CA VAL A 116 -21.59 5.46 23.49
C VAL A 116 -21.83 4.00 23.13
N GLY A 117 -21.49 3.62 21.89
CA GLY A 117 -21.68 2.27 21.38
C GLY A 117 -21.34 2.16 19.90
N SER A 118 -21.37 0.94 19.38
CA SER A 118 -21.16 0.62 17.97
C SER A 118 -22.22 -0.34 17.45
N VAL A 119 -22.43 -0.33 16.14
CA VAL A 119 -23.31 -1.25 15.42
C VAL A 119 -22.68 -1.69 14.11
N GLN A 120 -23.03 -2.90 13.65
CA GLN A 120 -22.58 -3.42 12.37
C GLN A 120 -23.00 -2.53 11.20
N LYS A 121 -22.06 -2.25 10.30
CA LYS A 121 -22.27 -1.41 9.12
C LYS A 121 -22.94 -2.21 8.01
N GLU A 122 -24.27 -2.31 8.10
CA GLU A 122 -25.12 -2.92 7.07
C GLU A 122 -25.41 -1.96 5.90
N ILE A 123 -25.06 -0.68 6.05
CA ILE A 123 -25.29 0.37 5.05
C ILE A 123 -24.29 0.22 3.90
N LYS A 124 -24.81 0.20 2.67
CA LYS A 124 -24.02 0.03 1.43
C LYS A 124 -23.72 1.36 0.75
N GLY A 125 -22.63 1.38 -0.01
CA GLY A 125 -22.22 2.51 -0.84
C GLY A 125 -21.46 3.60 -0.07
N PRO A 126 -21.11 4.71 -0.76
CA PRO A 126 -20.44 5.84 -0.13
C PRO A 126 -21.33 6.48 0.94
N LEU A 127 -20.79 6.61 2.15
CA LEU A 127 -21.49 7.17 3.30
C LEU A 127 -21.09 8.63 3.50
N TYR A 128 -22.07 9.50 3.63
CA TYR A 128 -21.88 10.92 3.82
C TYR A 128 -22.21 11.28 5.27
N PRO A 129 -21.32 12.00 5.97
CA PRO A 129 -21.62 12.62 7.26
C PRO A 129 -22.82 13.53 7.14
N THR A 130 -23.79 13.36 8.03
CA THR A 130 -25.05 14.11 7.99
C THR A 130 -25.50 14.47 9.39
N ILE A 131 -25.94 15.71 9.56
CA ILE A 131 -26.63 16.18 10.76
C ILE A 131 -28.01 16.71 10.39
N ALA A 132 -28.94 16.70 11.35
CA ALA A 132 -30.25 17.31 11.18
C ALA A 132 -30.67 18.10 12.42
N VAL A 133 -31.51 19.10 12.17
CA VAL A 133 -32.22 19.93 13.13
C VAL A 133 -33.69 19.96 12.72
N HIS A 134 -34.61 20.00 13.68
CA HIS A 134 -36.04 19.86 13.44
C HIS A 134 -36.91 20.75 14.33
N SER A 135 -36.42 21.30 15.44
CA SER A 135 -37.21 22.19 16.30
C SER A 135 -36.70 23.63 16.35
N GLN A 136 -37.60 24.55 16.68
CA GLN A 136 -37.30 25.98 16.72
C GLN A 136 -36.09 26.30 17.61
N ASP A 137 -35.22 27.17 17.11
CA ASP A 137 -33.97 27.62 17.74
C ASP A 137 -32.87 26.58 17.89
N GLU A 138 -33.05 25.37 17.34
CA GLU A 138 -31.95 24.41 17.27
C GLU A 138 -30.78 24.96 16.48
N GLU A 139 -29.60 24.86 17.07
CA GLU A 139 -28.33 25.23 16.45
C GLU A 139 -27.25 24.21 16.81
N ALA A 140 -26.54 23.75 15.79
CA ALA A 140 -25.42 22.84 15.92
C ALA A 140 -24.22 23.30 15.10
N THR A 141 -23.03 22.88 15.49
CA THR A 141 -21.79 23.05 14.71
C THR A 141 -21.23 21.70 14.30
N VAL A 142 -20.42 21.68 13.24
CA VAL A 142 -19.76 20.47 12.77
C VAL A 142 -18.25 20.68 12.71
N ASN A 143 -17.51 19.71 13.24
CA ASN A 143 -16.07 19.58 13.15
C ASN A 143 -15.71 18.31 12.36
N PHE A 144 -15.08 18.48 11.20
CA PHE A 144 -14.55 17.39 10.36
C PHE A 144 -13.05 17.12 10.60
N GLY A 145 -12.52 17.57 11.74
CA GLY A 145 -11.10 17.48 12.11
C GLY A 145 -10.29 18.76 11.83
N LYS A 146 -10.97 19.91 11.70
CA LYS A 146 -10.28 21.22 11.61
C LYS A 146 -9.78 21.66 12.98
N GLU A 147 -10.56 21.37 14.01
CA GLU A 147 -10.21 21.57 15.42
C GLU A 147 -9.97 20.20 16.06
N PRO A 148 -9.21 20.12 17.17
CA PRO A 148 -9.11 18.90 17.97
C PRO A 148 -10.49 18.34 18.33
N PHE A 149 -10.63 17.02 18.27
CA PHE A 149 -11.85 16.36 18.69
C PHE A 149 -11.95 16.28 20.22
N CYS A 150 -13.18 16.27 20.74
CA CYS A 150 -13.44 15.97 22.15
C CYS A 150 -13.15 14.49 22.47
N PHE A 151 -13.44 13.58 21.54
CA PHE A 151 -13.04 12.18 21.62
C PHE A 151 -11.59 11.96 21.20
N ASP A 152 -10.85 11.17 21.98
CA ASP A 152 -9.50 10.71 21.66
C ASP A 152 -9.53 9.66 20.52
N ILE A 153 -9.72 10.17 19.29
CA ILE A 153 -9.81 9.34 18.09
C ILE A 153 -8.48 8.66 17.76
N GLU A 154 -7.35 9.29 18.08
CA GLU A 154 -6.02 8.73 17.84
C GLU A 154 -5.76 7.54 18.76
N GLY A 155 -6.06 7.67 20.05
CA GLY A 155 -6.01 6.56 21.00
C GLY A 155 -6.99 5.44 20.66
N TYR A 156 -8.17 5.75 20.13
CA TYR A 156 -9.10 4.75 19.61
C TYR A 156 -8.51 3.97 18.42
N ILE A 157 -7.96 4.67 17.42
CA ILE A 157 -7.31 4.04 16.26
C ILE A 157 -6.15 3.16 16.71
N PHE A 158 -5.32 3.64 17.65
CA PHE A 158 -4.21 2.87 18.20
C PHE A 158 -4.68 1.58 18.87
N LYS A 159 -5.71 1.64 19.72
CA LYS A 159 -6.29 0.46 20.38
C LYS A 159 -6.83 -0.55 19.36
N GLU A 160 -7.51 -0.09 18.32
CA GLU A 160 -8.03 -0.97 17.27
C GLU A 160 -6.91 -1.64 16.46
N LYS A 161 -5.84 -0.90 16.14
CA LYS A 161 -4.65 -1.49 15.50
C LYS A 161 -3.96 -2.52 16.40
N MET A 162 -3.81 -2.25 17.70
CA MET A 162 -3.25 -3.22 18.66
C MET A 162 -4.12 -4.47 18.77
N LYS A 163 -5.45 -4.35 18.73
CA LYS A 163 -6.35 -5.50 18.71
C LYS A 163 -6.11 -6.37 17.47
N GLN A 164 -5.96 -5.76 16.28
CA GLN A 164 -5.62 -6.50 15.05
C GLN A 164 -4.24 -7.18 15.19
N GLN A 165 -3.23 -6.46 15.68
CA GLN A 165 -1.88 -6.98 15.87
C GLN A 165 -1.85 -8.17 16.84
N SER A 166 -2.60 -8.11 17.94
CA SER A 166 -2.64 -9.20 18.93
C SER A 166 -3.18 -10.52 18.39
N VAL A 167 -3.95 -10.49 17.29
CA VAL A 167 -4.37 -11.71 16.58
C VAL A 167 -3.19 -12.27 15.78
N SER A 168 -2.43 -11.39 15.12
CA SER A 168 -1.20 -11.76 14.40
C SER A 168 -0.10 -12.26 15.33
N ASP A 169 0.07 -11.68 16.52
CA ASP A 169 1.12 -12.10 17.47
C ASP A 169 0.89 -13.52 18.02
N LYS A 170 -0.33 -14.05 17.92
CA LYS A 170 -0.63 -15.46 18.23
C LYS A 170 -0.10 -16.41 17.15
N LEU A 171 0.22 -15.90 15.96
CA LEU A 171 0.87 -16.66 14.90
C LEU A 171 2.38 -16.61 15.15
N PHE A 172 2.90 -17.67 15.77
CA PHE A 172 4.33 -17.84 15.92
C PHE A 172 4.95 -18.25 14.58
N LEU A 173 5.86 -17.43 14.06
CA LEU A 173 6.77 -17.82 12.99
C LEU A 173 8.03 -18.39 13.63
N GLN A 174 8.32 -19.65 13.33
CA GLN A 174 9.54 -20.29 13.80
C GLN A 174 10.76 -19.58 13.21
N THR A 175 11.80 -19.38 14.02
CA THR A 175 12.98 -18.56 13.67
C THR A 175 13.69 -19.08 12.42
N ASP A 176 13.71 -20.40 12.22
CA ASP A 176 14.25 -21.06 11.03
C ASP A 176 13.55 -20.63 9.73
N ILE A 177 12.24 -20.35 9.76
CA ILE A 177 11.50 -19.84 8.61
C ILE A 177 12.03 -18.45 8.23
N SER A 178 12.21 -17.56 9.22
CA SER A 178 12.72 -16.21 8.97
C SER A 178 14.14 -16.24 8.39
N HIS A 179 15.00 -17.10 8.96
CA HIS A 179 16.35 -17.34 8.45
C HIS A 179 16.31 -17.88 7.02
N TRP A 180 15.47 -18.89 6.75
CA TRP A 180 15.34 -19.49 5.43
C TRP A 180 14.86 -18.51 4.37
N ILE A 181 13.90 -17.62 4.68
CA ILE A 181 13.41 -16.61 3.74
C ILE A 181 14.53 -15.66 3.32
N VAL A 182 15.32 -15.16 4.28
CA VAL A 182 16.46 -14.27 4.01
C VAL A 182 17.54 -15.00 3.23
N ARG A 183 17.89 -16.22 3.66
CA ARG A 183 18.87 -17.07 3.00
C ARG A 183 18.49 -17.37 1.55
N SER A 184 17.22 -17.70 1.30
CA SER A 184 16.66 -17.96 -0.03
C SER A 184 16.77 -16.73 -0.93
N TYR A 185 16.51 -15.53 -0.41
CA TYR A 185 16.70 -14.28 -1.15
C TYR A 185 18.16 -14.07 -1.57
N LEU A 186 19.11 -14.25 -0.63
CA LEU A 186 20.54 -14.10 -0.91
C LEU A 186 21.04 -15.11 -1.96
N LEU A 187 20.59 -16.36 -1.85
CA LEU A 187 20.84 -17.41 -2.85
C LEU A 187 20.27 -17.06 -4.22
N HIS A 188 19.00 -16.63 -4.26
CA HIS A 188 18.29 -16.31 -5.49
C HIS A 188 19.01 -15.22 -6.28
N TYR A 189 19.45 -14.16 -5.62
CA TYR A 189 20.11 -13.01 -6.26
C TYR A 189 21.64 -13.14 -6.35
N GLY A 190 22.24 -14.26 -5.97
CA GLY A 190 23.68 -14.47 -6.17
C GLY A 190 24.57 -13.70 -5.18
N TYR A 191 24.02 -13.29 -4.03
CA TYR A 191 24.75 -12.61 -2.95
C TYR A 191 25.57 -13.60 -2.12
N GLN A 192 26.42 -14.40 -2.76
CA GLN A 192 27.18 -15.50 -2.15
C GLN A 192 28.01 -15.06 -0.93
N ASP A 193 28.70 -13.91 -0.97
CA ASP A 193 29.54 -13.49 0.15
C ASP A 193 28.71 -13.12 1.38
N THR A 194 27.59 -12.41 1.16
CA THR A 194 26.61 -12.08 2.20
C THR A 194 25.95 -13.35 2.73
N LEU A 195 25.59 -14.28 1.85
CA LEU A 195 25.04 -15.59 2.21
C LEU A 195 26.00 -16.36 3.12
N ASN A 196 27.28 -16.46 2.75
CA ASN A 196 28.27 -17.17 3.55
C ASN A 196 28.43 -16.52 4.93
N SER A 197 28.46 -15.18 4.96
CA SER A 197 28.55 -14.43 6.22
C SER A 197 27.28 -14.62 7.08
N PHE A 198 26.11 -14.67 6.45
CA PHE A 198 24.82 -14.89 7.09
C PHE A 198 24.70 -16.31 7.67
N ASP A 199 25.12 -17.32 6.91
CA ASP A 199 25.18 -18.72 7.34
C ASP A 199 26.20 -18.88 8.48
N MET A 200 27.36 -18.21 8.43
CA MET A 200 28.37 -18.24 9.51
C MET A 200 27.90 -17.58 10.80
N ALA A 201 27.14 -16.48 10.71
CA ALA A 201 26.64 -15.77 11.88
C ALA A 201 25.47 -16.49 12.56
N SER A 202 24.81 -17.39 11.84
CA SER A 202 23.70 -18.18 12.34
C SER A 202 24.24 -19.51 12.86
N GLU A 203 24.56 -19.59 14.17
CA GLU A 203 25.02 -20.83 14.85
C GLU A 203 24.03 -22.02 14.79
N THR A 204 22.93 -21.89 14.06
CA THR A 204 22.04 -23.00 13.73
C THR A 204 22.69 -23.87 12.66
N ASP A 205 22.87 -25.16 12.95
CA ASP A 205 23.14 -26.17 11.92
C ASP A 205 22.29 -25.85 10.68
N PRO A 206 22.88 -25.78 9.46
CA PRO A 206 22.09 -25.60 8.25
C PRO A 206 20.98 -26.65 8.30
N PRO A 207 19.70 -26.28 8.06
CA PRO A 207 18.57 -27.15 8.33
C PRO A 207 18.83 -28.49 7.68
N SER A 208 19.25 -29.43 8.52
CA SER A 208 19.66 -30.74 8.08
C SER A 208 18.36 -31.47 7.81
N ASN A 209 18.19 -31.89 6.56
CA ASN A 209 17.21 -32.87 6.13
C ASN A 209 15.72 -32.47 6.10
N HIS A 210 15.38 -31.46 5.29
CA HIS A 210 14.11 -31.51 4.54
C HIS A 210 14.27 -31.70 3.02
N GLN A 211 15.48 -31.96 2.52
CA GLN A 211 15.68 -32.42 1.14
C GLN A 211 16.48 -33.73 1.14
N ASN A 212 15.75 -34.84 1.05
CA ASN A 212 16.32 -36.13 0.65
C ASN A 212 16.75 -36.05 -0.82
N GLY A 213 18.03 -36.32 -1.12
CA GLY A 213 18.46 -36.78 -2.44
C GLY A 213 19.63 -36.01 -3.06
N TYR A 214 20.79 -36.66 -3.05
CA TYR A 214 22.01 -36.42 -3.84
C TYR A 214 21.86 -35.54 -5.10
N GLY A 215 22.44 -34.33 -5.02
CA GLY A 215 22.62 -33.34 -6.09
C GLY A 215 22.96 -31.98 -5.47
N GLU A 216 23.72 -31.10 -6.14
CA GLU A 216 23.76 -29.68 -5.71
C GLU A 216 22.31 -29.17 -5.64
N PRO A 217 21.88 -28.50 -4.54
CA PRO A 217 20.53 -27.97 -4.45
C PRO A 217 20.23 -27.11 -5.69
N PRO A 218 19.05 -27.23 -6.32
CA PRO A 218 18.69 -26.44 -7.50
C PRO A 218 18.89 -24.92 -7.29
N GLU A 219 18.84 -24.45 -6.04
CA GLU A 219 19.05 -23.06 -5.65
C GLU A 219 20.52 -22.60 -5.67
N MET A 220 21.49 -23.51 -5.65
CA MET A 220 22.93 -23.22 -5.76
C MET A 220 23.42 -23.13 -7.21
N TYR A 221 22.53 -23.40 -8.19
CA TYR A 221 22.88 -23.43 -9.61
C TYR A 221 23.66 -22.18 -10.04
N GLY A 222 24.90 -22.41 -10.48
CA GLY A 222 25.78 -21.36 -10.98
C GLY A 222 26.04 -20.23 -9.98
N LEU A 223 25.90 -20.44 -8.67
CA LEU A 223 25.92 -19.36 -7.68
C LEU A 223 27.23 -18.54 -7.73
N SER A 224 28.38 -19.19 -7.91
CA SER A 224 29.68 -18.53 -8.09
C SER A 224 29.75 -17.72 -9.39
N HIS A 225 29.19 -18.24 -10.49
CA HIS A 225 29.09 -17.53 -11.77
C HIS A 225 28.16 -16.31 -11.65
N ARG A 226 26.97 -16.49 -11.05
CA ARG A 226 25.97 -15.44 -10.83
C ARG A 226 26.52 -14.32 -9.94
N LYS A 227 27.23 -14.67 -8.87
CA LYS A 227 27.99 -13.72 -8.04
C LYS A 227 28.95 -12.88 -8.89
N LEU A 228 29.80 -13.52 -9.69
CA LEU A 228 30.78 -12.79 -10.49
C LEU A 228 30.11 -11.89 -11.54
N LEU A 229 29.11 -12.41 -12.27
CA LEU A 229 28.35 -11.64 -13.25
C LEU A 229 27.72 -10.40 -12.61
N ARG A 230 27.10 -10.56 -11.43
CA ARG A 230 26.58 -9.43 -10.65
C ARG A 230 27.67 -8.43 -10.31
N GLN A 231 28.82 -8.88 -9.79
CA GLN A 231 29.92 -7.99 -9.43
C GLN A 231 30.42 -7.19 -10.65
N LEU A 232 30.60 -7.84 -11.80
CA LEU A 232 31.00 -7.17 -13.04
C LEU A 232 29.99 -6.08 -13.44
N ILE A 233 28.70 -6.40 -13.44
CA ILE A 233 27.64 -5.45 -13.81
C ILE A 233 27.55 -4.29 -12.82
N MET A 234 27.59 -4.57 -11.51
CA MET A 234 27.55 -3.54 -10.46
C MET A 234 28.78 -2.61 -10.51
N ASN A 235 29.94 -3.13 -10.93
CA ASN A 235 31.15 -2.35 -11.16
C ASN A 235 31.17 -1.60 -12.50
N GLY A 236 30.19 -1.83 -13.37
CA GLY A 236 30.12 -1.24 -14.72
C GLY A 236 31.02 -1.94 -15.76
N ASP A 237 31.62 -3.09 -15.45
CA ASP A 237 32.42 -3.89 -16.39
C ASP A 237 31.51 -4.81 -17.21
N ILE A 238 30.73 -4.20 -18.10
CA ILE A 238 29.74 -4.91 -18.92
C ILE A 238 30.40 -5.76 -20.01
N ASP A 239 31.58 -5.37 -20.49
CA ASP A 239 32.31 -6.13 -21.52
C ASP A 239 32.77 -7.49 -20.98
N SER A 240 33.35 -7.51 -19.77
CA SER A 240 33.68 -8.77 -19.09
C SER A 240 32.42 -9.57 -18.77
N ALA A 241 31.31 -8.92 -18.39
CA ALA A 241 30.06 -9.62 -18.14
C ALA A 241 29.54 -10.33 -19.39
N PHE A 242 29.52 -9.65 -20.55
CA PHE A 242 29.15 -10.26 -21.84
C PHE A 242 30.02 -11.46 -22.18
N LYS A 243 31.35 -11.30 -22.05
CA LYS A 243 32.30 -12.38 -22.35
C LYS A 243 32.03 -13.62 -21.49
N ARG A 244 31.93 -13.45 -20.17
CA ARG A 244 31.66 -14.56 -19.24
C ARG A 244 30.29 -15.19 -19.47
N LEU A 245 29.28 -14.38 -19.77
CA LEU A 245 27.92 -14.88 -20.06
C LEU A 245 27.91 -15.73 -21.34
N GLY A 246 28.64 -15.32 -22.38
CA GLY A 246 28.78 -16.10 -23.62
C GLY A 246 29.59 -17.39 -23.45
N GLU A 247 30.62 -17.37 -22.60
CA GLU A 247 31.43 -18.55 -22.29
C GLU A 247 30.65 -19.59 -21.47
N TRP A 248 29.85 -19.15 -20.49
CA TRP A 248 29.20 -20.05 -19.53
C TRP A 248 27.75 -20.39 -19.88
N TYR A 249 27.03 -19.45 -20.49
CA TYR A 249 25.59 -19.57 -20.77
C TYR A 249 25.27 -19.04 -22.18
N PRO A 250 25.87 -19.62 -23.25
CA PRO A 250 25.73 -19.12 -24.62
C PRO A 250 24.26 -19.03 -25.08
N GLN A 251 23.38 -19.89 -24.56
CA GLN A 251 21.94 -19.86 -24.82
C GLN A 251 21.25 -18.55 -24.39
N VAL A 252 21.77 -17.85 -23.37
CA VAL A 252 21.18 -16.59 -22.87
C VAL A 252 21.40 -15.44 -23.86
N ILE A 253 22.53 -15.45 -24.57
CA ILE A 253 22.91 -14.40 -25.52
C ILE A 253 22.82 -14.85 -26.98
N LYS A 254 22.31 -16.06 -27.23
CA LYS A 254 22.18 -16.64 -28.58
C LYS A 254 21.31 -15.78 -29.49
N ASP A 255 20.24 -15.22 -28.93
CA ASP A 255 19.42 -14.22 -29.60
C ASP A 255 19.98 -12.83 -29.27
N GLU A 256 20.68 -12.25 -30.25
CA GLU A 256 21.26 -10.90 -30.15
C GLU A 256 20.19 -9.81 -29.98
N THR A 257 18.93 -10.10 -30.30
CA THR A 257 17.77 -9.20 -30.13
C THR A 257 16.98 -9.44 -28.84
N SER A 258 17.46 -10.34 -27.98
CA SER A 258 16.80 -10.65 -26.70
C SER A 258 16.81 -9.47 -25.73
N VAL A 259 15.88 -9.50 -24.76
CA VAL A 259 15.80 -8.51 -23.68
C VAL A 259 17.12 -8.41 -22.91
N ILE A 260 17.81 -9.53 -22.69
CA ILE A 260 19.07 -9.55 -21.92
C ILE A 260 20.19 -8.86 -22.71
N CYS A 261 20.30 -9.13 -24.01
CA CYS A 261 21.24 -8.43 -24.88
C CYS A 261 20.93 -6.94 -24.93
N PHE A 262 19.66 -6.55 -25.06
CA PHE A 262 19.23 -5.15 -25.02
C PHE A 262 19.66 -4.45 -23.72
N LEU A 263 19.39 -5.07 -22.56
CA LEU A 263 19.72 -4.50 -21.26
C LEU A 263 21.23 -4.34 -21.06
N LEU A 264 22.03 -5.33 -21.45
CA LEU A 264 23.49 -5.25 -21.35
C LEU A 264 24.06 -4.21 -22.32
N HIS A 265 23.59 -4.13 -23.57
CA HIS A 265 24.03 -3.07 -24.48
C HIS A 265 23.62 -1.67 -23.99
N SER A 266 22.41 -1.53 -23.47
CA SER A 266 21.92 -0.28 -22.89
C SER A 266 22.76 0.13 -21.68
N GLN A 267 23.08 -0.83 -20.79
CA GLN A 267 23.95 -0.57 -19.65
C GLN A 267 25.35 -0.16 -20.11
N ARG A 268 25.96 -0.86 -21.07
CA ARG A 268 27.29 -0.50 -21.59
C ARG A 268 27.33 0.90 -22.19
N PHE A 269 26.26 1.30 -22.87
CA PHE A 269 26.08 2.66 -23.37
C PHE A 269 26.00 3.68 -22.24
N ILE A 270 25.22 3.40 -21.18
CA ILE A 270 25.15 4.24 -19.98
C ILE A 270 26.53 4.36 -19.30
N GLU A 271 27.35 3.29 -19.29
CA GLU A 271 28.71 3.36 -18.76
C GLU A 271 29.62 4.31 -19.56
N PHE A 272 29.49 4.39 -20.88
CA PHE A 272 30.22 5.39 -21.68
C PHE A 272 29.81 6.82 -21.32
N ILE A 273 28.51 7.07 -21.14
CA ILE A 273 28.00 8.38 -20.71
C ILE A 273 28.52 8.74 -19.32
N ARG A 274 28.48 7.78 -18.38
CA ARG A 274 29.01 7.97 -17.02
C ARG A 274 30.51 8.30 -17.02
N ALA A 275 31.28 7.72 -17.94
CA ALA A 275 32.70 8.01 -18.12
C ALA A 275 33.00 9.29 -18.91
N GLY A 276 31.99 10.01 -19.41
CA GLY A 276 32.18 11.20 -20.25
C GLY A 276 32.66 10.89 -21.68
N GLN A 277 32.66 9.62 -22.08
CA GLN A 277 33.14 9.14 -23.38
C GLN A 277 32.02 9.22 -24.43
N LEU A 278 31.58 10.43 -24.76
CA LEU A 278 30.40 10.66 -25.60
C LEU A 278 30.56 10.13 -27.04
N GLU A 279 31.74 10.27 -27.63
CA GLU A 279 32.01 9.78 -29.00
C GLU A 279 31.87 8.25 -29.07
N ASP A 280 32.46 7.56 -28.09
CA ASP A 280 32.34 6.10 -27.97
C ASP A 280 30.91 5.67 -27.67
N ALA A 281 30.17 6.42 -26.84
CA ALA A 281 28.76 6.17 -26.59
C ALA A 281 27.93 6.21 -27.88
N VAL A 282 28.10 7.25 -28.70
CA VAL A 282 27.38 7.40 -29.97
C VAL A 282 27.76 6.31 -30.96
N LYS A 283 29.06 6.00 -31.08
CA LYS A 283 29.54 4.92 -31.94
C LYS A 283 28.95 3.58 -31.51
N TYR A 284 28.99 3.28 -30.22
CA TYR A 284 28.46 2.05 -29.66
C TYR A 284 26.96 1.91 -29.86
N ALA A 285 26.19 2.98 -29.62
CA ALA A 285 24.75 3.00 -29.83
C ALA A 285 24.38 2.70 -31.29
N ARG A 286 25.09 3.31 -32.25
CA ARG A 286 24.86 3.05 -33.68
C ARG A 286 25.15 1.61 -34.09
N SER A 287 26.16 0.97 -33.49
CA SER A 287 26.54 -0.40 -33.83
C SER A 287 25.70 -1.47 -33.14
N ASN A 288 25.33 -1.25 -31.86
CA ASN A 288 24.72 -2.29 -31.03
C ASN A 288 23.26 -2.00 -30.67
N LEU A 289 22.91 -0.74 -30.37
CA LEU A 289 21.53 -0.40 -30.00
C LEU A 289 20.61 -0.22 -31.21
N ALA A 290 21.17 0.09 -32.39
CA ALA A 290 20.40 0.26 -33.63
C ALA A 290 19.62 -1.01 -34.02
N ASN A 291 20.14 -2.19 -33.67
CA ASN A 291 19.48 -3.47 -33.94
C ASN A 291 18.13 -3.61 -33.22
N PHE A 292 17.90 -2.85 -32.15
CA PHE A 292 16.67 -2.90 -31.36
C PHE A 292 15.62 -1.86 -31.79
N LEU A 293 15.96 -0.93 -32.71
CA LEU A 293 15.03 0.10 -33.22
C LEU A 293 13.82 -0.49 -33.96
N THR A 294 13.93 -1.72 -34.44
CA THR A 294 12.86 -2.42 -35.15
C THR A 294 11.84 -3.06 -34.20
N HIS A 295 12.17 -3.15 -32.90
CA HIS A 295 11.37 -3.83 -31.89
C HIS A 295 10.63 -2.82 -31.02
N LYS A 296 9.34 -2.64 -31.29
CA LYS A 296 8.45 -1.72 -30.54
C LYS A 296 8.45 -1.92 -29.02
N ALA A 297 8.77 -3.13 -28.56
CA ALA A 297 8.87 -3.43 -27.13
C ALA A 297 9.98 -2.62 -26.42
N PHE A 298 11.02 -2.20 -27.14
CA PHE A 298 12.16 -1.47 -26.58
C PHE A 298 12.14 0.03 -26.85
N ASP A 299 11.23 0.54 -27.70
CA ASP A 299 11.18 1.95 -28.12
C ASP A 299 11.25 2.93 -26.94
N GLY A 300 10.49 2.68 -25.88
CA GLY A 300 10.47 3.52 -24.68
C GLY A 300 11.80 3.56 -23.96
N LEU A 301 12.34 2.39 -23.60
CA LEU A 301 13.60 2.24 -22.86
C LEU A 301 14.81 2.72 -23.69
N LEU A 302 14.80 2.47 -24.99
CA LEU A 302 15.84 2.90 -25.91
C LEU A 302 15.84 4.43 -26.04
N LYS A 303 14.67 5.03 -26.22
CA LYS A 303 14.53 6.49 -26.27
C LYS A 303 15.02 7.12 -24.97
N GLU A 304 14.60 6.58 -23.82
CA GLU A 304 15.01 7.09 -22.52
C GLU A 304 16.52 7.02 -22.32
N SER A 305 17.14 5.87 -22.61
CA SER A 305 18.59 5.69 -22.53
C SER A 305 19.35 6.68 -23.42
N VAL A 306 18.99 6.79 -24.69
CA VAL A 306 19.68 7.66 -25.66
C VAL A 306 19.47 9.15 -25.34
N THR A 307 18.37 9.51 -24.67
CA THR A 307 18.08 10.90 -24.26
C THR A 307 19.12 11.42 -23.26
N LEU A 308 19.86 10.56 -22.56
CA LEU A 308 20.96 10.99 -21.68
C LEU A 308 22.01 11.83 -22.43
N LEU A 309 22.24 11.57 -23.72
CA LEU A 309 23.18 12.35 -24.55
C LEU A 309 22.73 13.80 -24.79
N ALA A 310 21.44 14.09 -24.62
CA ALA A 310 20.90 15.44 -24.85
C ALA A 310 21.20 16.40 -23.68
N TYR A 311 21.63 15.88 -22.53
CA TYR A 311 21.91 16.67 -21.34
C TYR A 311 23.41 16.96 -21.22
N GLU A 312 23.76 18.22 -20.97
CA GLU A 312 25.13 18.64 -20.65
C GLU A 312 25.63 17.95 -19.37
N LYS A 313 24.74 17.79 -18.39
CA LYS A 313 24.98 17.05 -17.15
C LYS A 313 23.93 15.95 -16.96
N PRO A 314 24.16 14.75 -17.51
CA PRO A 314 23.18 13.67 -17.50
C PRO A 314 22.70 13.26 -16.09
N ALA A 315 23.57 13.32 -15.07
CA ALA A 315 23.25 12.98 -13.69
C ALA A 315 22.28 13.95 -13.00
N GLU A 316 22.22 15.22 -13.44
CA GLU A 316 21.31 16.24 -12.89
C GLU A 316 19.96 16.28 -13.65
N SER A 317 19.78 15.41 -14.65
CA SER A 317 18.60 15.40 -15.51
C SER A 317 17.41 14.65 -14.89
N CYS A 318 16.22 14.80 -15.48
CA CYS A 318 15.02 14.04 -15.07
C CYS A 318 15.14 12.52 -15.27
N ILE A 319 16.13 12.07 -16.04
CA ILE A 319 16.46 10.66 -16.28
C ILE A 319 17.83 10.28 -15.66
N GLY A 320 18.36 11.14 -14.79
CA GLY A 320 19.63 10.91 -14.09
C GLY A 320 19.63 9.62 -13.26
N TYR A 321 18.45 9.13 -12.86
CA TYR A 321 18.31 7.86 -12.13
C TYR A 321 18.85 6.64 -12.90
N LEU A 322 18.97 6.71 -14.24
CA LEU A 322 19.62 5.66 -15.03
C LEU A 322 21.13 5.56 -14.76
N LEU A 323 21.74 6.61 -14.20
CA LEU A 323 23.15 6.65 -13.82
C LEU A 323 23.38 6.18 -12.39
N ASP A 324 22.33 5.90 -11.62
CA ASP A 324 22.43 5.47 -10.24
C ASP A 324 22.63 3.96 -10.12
N SER A 325 23.00 3.51 -8.90
CA SER A 325 23.18 2.08 -8.59
C SER A 325 21.97 1.19 -8.90
N PRO A 326 20.69 1.62 -8.67
CA PRO A 326 19.53 0.78 -8.94
C PRO A 326 19.40 0.33 -10.40
N GLN A 327 19.89 1.13 -11.36
CA GLN A 327 19.87 0.75 -12.77
C GLN A 327 20.82 -0.43 -13.04
N ARG A 328 22.01 -0.44 -12.45
CA ARG A 328 22.94 -1.58 -12.54
C ARG A 328 22.36 -2.82 -11.85
N GLU A 329 21.73 -2.63 -10.69
CA GLU A 329 21.08 -3.71 -9.94
C GLU A 329 19.97 -4.37 -10.76
N PHE A 330 19.10 -3.57 -11.40
CA PHE A 330 18.07 -4.08 -12.30
C PHE A 330 18.62 -4.93 -13.45
N VAL A 331 19.68 -4.47 -14.12
CA VAL A 331 20.33 -5.23 -15.20
C VAL A 331 20.94 -6.52 -14.66
N ALA A 332 21.58 -6.43 -13.50
CA ALA A 332 22.21 -7.58 -12.87
C ALA A 332 21.17 -8.61 -12.40
N ASP A 333 19.98 -8.19 -11.95
CA ASP A 333 18.85 -9.06 -11.61
C ASP A 333 18.28 -9.76 -12.85
N ALA A 334 18.13 -9.02 -13.96
CA ALA A 334 17.67 -9.60 -15.22
C ALA A 334 18.64 -10.67 -15.75
N VAL A 335 19.96 -10.41 -15.69
CA VAL A 335 20.98 -11.40 -16.06
C VAL A 335 20.95 -12.60 -15.11
N ASN A 336 20.81 -12.37 -13.80
CA ASN A 336 20.68 -13.45 -12.82
C ASN A 336 19.47 -14.35 -13.13
N ALA A 337 18.29 -13.76 -13.40
CA ALA A 337 17.08 -14.50 -13.76
C ALA A 337 17.25 -15.28 -15.06
N ALA A 338 17.90 -14.70 -16.07
CA ALA A 338 18.20 -15.38 -17.32
C ALA A 338 19.12 -16.58 -17.13
N VAL A 339 20.18 -16.45 -16.32
CA VAL A 339 21.05 -17.58 -15.96
C VAL A 339 20.26 -18.64 -15.20
N LEU A 340 19.45 -18.27 -14.21
CA LEU A 340 18.62 -19.23 -13.48
C LEU A 340 17.67 -19.99 -14.41
N SER A 341 17.11 -19.35 -15.44
CA SER A 341 16.21 -19.98 -16.42
C SER A 341 16.88 -21.10 -17.23
N THR A 342 18.21 -21.16 -17.26
CA THR A 342 18.94 -22.23 -17.93
C THR A 342 19.19 -23.45 -17.04
N ASN A 343 18.74 -23.42 -15.79
CA ASN A 343 18.87 -24.54 -14.87
C ASN A 343 18.04 -25.74 -15.37
N PRO A 344 18.67 -26.88 -15.70
CA PRO A 344 17.96 -28.07 -16.20
C PRO A 344 16.98 -28.67 -15.18
N SER A 345 17.16 -28.38 -13.89
CA SER A 345 16.32 -28.88 -12.80
C SER A 345 15.14 -27.96 -12.47
N MET A 346 14.97 -26.84 -13.17
CA MET A 346 13.89 -25.88 -12.92
C MET A 346 12.53 -26.45 -13.36
N LYS A 347 11.59 -26.52 -12.42
CA LYS A 347 10.22 -27.01 -12.67
C LYS A 347 9.24 -25.91 -13.08
N ASP A 348 9.45 -24.70 -12.58
CA ASP A 348 8.59 -23.54 -12.79
C ASP A 348 9.43 -22.41 -13.42
N PRO A 349 9.17 -22.02 -14.68
CA PRO A 349 9.89 -20.93 -15.35
C PRO A 349 9.77 -19.59 -14.63
N GLU A 350 8.67 -19.32 -13.92
CA GLU A 350 8.49 -18.05 -13.20
C GLU A 350 9.29 -17.98 -11.89
N SER A 351 9.85 -19.12 -11.45
CA SER A 351 10.69 -19.17 -10.24
C SER A 351 12.01 -18.44 -10.36
N CYS A 352 12.48 -18.13 -11.58
CA CYS A 352 13.69 -17.35 -11.80
C CYS A 352 13.50 -15.83 -11.63
N LEU A 353 12.24 -15.35 -11.68
CA LEU A 353 11.95 -13.91 -11.71
C LEU A 353 11.87 -13.30 -10.33
N TYR A 354 11.46 -14.08 -9.33
CA TYR A 354 11.19 -13.61 -7.99
C TYR A 354 11.66 -14.62 -6.93
N SER A 355 12.32 -14.11 -5.91
CA SER A 355 12.64 -14.85 -4.69
C SER A 355 11.39 -15.25 -3.91
N CYS A 356 11.54 -16.19 -2.97
CA CYS A 356 10.46 -16.55 -2.05
C CYS A 356 9.93 -15.36 -1.25
N LEU A 357 10.82 -14.47 -0.79
CA LEU A 357 10.45 -13.25 -0.06
C LEU A 357 9.53 -12.35 -0.91
N GLU A 358 9.90 -12.09 -2.16
CA GLU A 358 9.10 -11.22 -3.03
C GLU A 358 7.76 -11.85 -3.41
N LYS A 359 7.73 -13.18 -3.62
CA LYS A 359 6.47 -13.91 -3.82
C LYS A 359 5.54 -13.74 -2.62
N LEU A 360 6.06 -13.87 -1.40
CA LEU A 360 5.28 -13.64 -0.17
C LEU A 360 4.79 -12.19 -0.07
N LEU A 361 5.62 -11.20 -0.39
CA LEU A 361 5.22 -9.78 -0.37
C LEU A 361 4.14 -9.47 -1.42
N ARG A 362 4.23 -10.08 -2.61
CA ARG A 362 3.20 -9.97 -3.65
C ARG A 362 1.89 -10.62 -3.21
N GLN A 363 1.95 -11.83 -2.65
CA GLN A 363 0.79 -12.52 -2.09
C GLN A 363 0.13 -11.69 -0.98
N LEU A 364 0.92 -11.14 -0.04
CA LEU A 364 0.42 -10.25 1.01
C LEU A 364 -0.27 -9.01 0.44
N THR A 365 0.30 -8.42 -0.61
CA THR A 365 -0.30 -7.27 -1.31
C THR A 365 -1.65 -7.64 -1.93
N VAL A 366 -1.72 -8.76 -2.64
CA VAL A 366 -2.96 -9.27 -3.24
C VAL A 366 -3.99 -9.61 -2.17
N CYS A 367 -3.63 -10.37 -1.13
CA CYS A 367 -4.53 -10.69 -0.02
C CYS A 367 -5.08 -9.44 0.66
N SER A 368 -4.24 -8.41 0.83
CA SER A 368 -4.67 -7.13 1.40
C SER A 368 -5.65 -6.39 0.49
N PHE A 369 -5.44 -6.45 -0.84
CA PHE A 369 -6.35 -5.88 -1.82
C PHE A 369 -7.70 -6.61 -1.83
N GLU A 370 -7.69 -7.94 -1.90
CA GLU A 370 -8.89 -8.78 -1.88
C GLU A 370 -9.71 -8.57 -0.60
N ARG A 371 -9.05 -8.48 0.55
CA ARG A 371 -9.72 -8.16 1.82
C ARG A 371 -10.43 -6.81 1.78
N ARG A 372 -9.82 -5.80 1.14
CA ARG A 372 -10.48 -4.49 0.95
C ARG A 372 -11.64 -4.57 -0.03
N ALA A 373 -11.47 -5.31 -1.14
CA ALA A 373 -12.52 -5.50 -2.13
C ALA A 373 -13.76 -6.17 -1.50
N PHE A 374 -13.56 -7.19 -0.66
CA PHE A 374 -14.63 -7.83 0.12
C PHE A 374 -15.38 -6.83 1.02
N ASN A 375 -14.66 -5.85 1.56
CA ASN A 375 -15.21 -4.77 2.39
C ASN A 375 -15.67 -3.53 1.58
N GLY A 376 -15.90 -3.67 0.28
CA GLY A 376 -16.37 -2.56 -0.58
C GLY A 376 -15.31 -1.47 -0.81
N ASP A 377 -14.05 -1.87 -0.97
CA ASP A 377 -12.88 -1.00 -1.10
C ASP A 377 -12.64 -0.09 0.12
N GLN A 378 -12.90 -0.62 1.32
CA GLN A 378 -12.76 0.11 2.58
C GLN A 378 -11.67 -0.47 3.48
N GLY A 379 -11.08 0.40 4.32
CA GLY A 379 -10.01 0.05 5.24
C GLY A 379 -8.62 0.50 4.78
N ASP A 380 -7.65 0.28 5.66
CA ASP A 380 -6.24 0.58 5.41
C ASP A 380 -5.72 -0.18 4.19
N ALA A 381 -5.05 0.56 3.29
CA ALA A 381 -4.35 -0.02 2.16
C ALA A 381 -2.95 -0.48 2.60
N PHE A 382 -2.62 -1.73 2.32
CA PHE A 382 -1.26 -2.22 2.48
C PHE A 382 -0.36 -1.56 1.43
N LEU A 383 0.70 -0.90 1.89
CA LEU A 383 1.67 -0.24 1.04
C LEU A 383 3.06 -0.59 1.56
N LEU A 384 3.75 -1.51 0.87
CA LEU A 384 5.05 -2.04 1.31
C LEU A 384 6.04 -0.95 1.71
N HIS A 385 6.17 0.11 0.90
CA HIS A 385 7.08 1.22 1.20
C HIS A 385 6.77 1.94 2.52
N LYS A 386 5.48 2.05 2.90
CA LYS A 386 5.09 2.68 4.17
C LYS A 386 5.48 1.80 5.34
N GLU A 387 5.23 0.49 5.23
CA GLU A 387 5.52 -0.48 6.29
C GLU A 387 7.01 -0.53 6.62
N VAL A 388 7.87 -0.52 5.58
CA VAL A 388 9.33 -0.51 5.75
C VAL A 388 9.80 0.78 6.45
N GLN A 389 9.29 1.95 6.03
CA GLN A 389 9.67 3.23 6.62
C GLN A 389 9.13 3.45 8.06
N THR A 390 7.98 2.87 8.40
CA THR A 390 7.45 2.94 9.78
C THR A 390 8.27 2.12 10.76
N CYS A 391 8.88 1.02 10.31
CA CYS A 391 9.72 0.16 11.15
C CYS A 391 11.00 0.88 11.60
N ASP A 392 11.61 1.69 10.72
CA ASP A 392 12.78 2.51 11.06
C ASP A 392 12.49 3.57 12.12
N ARG A 393 11.29 4.15 12.11
CA ARG A 393 10.89 5.16 13.11
C ARG A 393 10.64 4.55 14.49
N SER A 394 10.09 3.33 14.56
CA SER A 394 9.89 2.62 15.83
C SER A 394 11.18 2.09 16.47
N ARG A 395 12.28 2.00 15.70
CA ARG A 395 13.59 1.57 16.21
C ARG A 395 14.49 2.73 16.66
N CYS A 396 14.07 3.97 16.39
CA CYS A 396 14.81 5.19 16.75
C CYS A 396 14.21 5.97 17.95
N SER A 397 13.29 5.36 18.70
CA SER A 397 12.65 5.97 19.88
C SER A 397 12.97 5.24 21.17
#